data_AF-I2F5W9-F1
#
_entry.id   AF-I2F5W9-F1
#
_cell.length_a   1.000
_cell.length_b   1.000
_cell.length_c   1.000
_cell.angle_alpha   90.00
_cell.angle_beta   90.00
_cell.angle_gamma   90.00
#
_symmetry.space_group_name_H-M   'P 1'
#
loop_
_entity.id
_entity.type
_entity.pdbx_description
1 polymer ?
#
loop_
_entity_poly.entity_id
_entity_poly.type
_entity_poly.pdbx_seq_one_letter_code
_entity_poly.pdbx_strand_id
1 'polypeptide(L)'
;MKSEIFSFCLLVLIAAVVLFISRCPPVPNTLPTITKASSPSGAISQNSSTFSWNGSDPDGTISKYEYRKDGDSWVRMARAQAIHGVDTLKACTHSKARLRTTKVLTRV
;
A
#
# COMPACT_ATOMS: atom_id res chain seq x y z
N MET A 1 -30.28 -7.52 50.82
CA MET A 1 -28.95 -6.85 50.68
C MET A 1 -27.88 -7.70 50.00
N LYS A 2 -27.82 -9.03 50.17
CA LYS A 2 -26.74 -9.85 49.57
C LYS A 2 -26.92 -10.18 48.07
N SER A 3 -28.16 -10.24 47.55
CA SER A 3 -28.44 -10.51 46.13
C SER A 3 -28.09 -9.32 45.21
N GLU A 4 -28.41 -8.10 45.65
CA GLU A 4 -28.18 -6.88 44.87
C GLU A 4 -26.68 -6.62 44.64
N ILE A 5 -25.86 -6.89 45.65
CA ILE A 5 -24.39 -6.77 45.57
C ILE A 5 -23.81 -7.82 44.63
N PHE A 6 -24.31 -9.06 44.69
CA PHE A 6 -23.87 -10.12 43.79
C PHE A 6 -24.23 -9.81 42.32
N SER A 7 -25.45 -9.32 42.08
CA SER A 7 -25.91 -8.89 40.76
C SER A 7 -25.08 -7.74 40.20
N PHE A 8 -24.77 -6.74 41.04
CA PHE A 8 -23.93 -5.61 40.64
C PHE A 8 -22.50 -6.03 40.31
N CYS A 9 -21.87 -6.86 41.16
CA CYS A 9 -20.55 -7.41 40.89
C CYS A 9 -20.52 -8.25 39.61
N LEU A 10 -21.57 -9.04 39.35
CA LEU A 10 -21.69 -9.85 38.14
C LEU A 10 -21.80 -8.98 36.88
N LEU A 11 -22.60 -7.92 36.91
CA LEU A 11 -22.72 -6.96 35.81
C LEU A 11 -21.40 -6.23 35.52
N VAL A 12 -20.67 -5.82 36.57
CA VAL A 12 -19.35 -5.18 36.42
C VAL A 12 -18.32 -6.15 35.85
N LEU A 13 -18.33 -7.41 36.28
CA LEU A 13 -17.44 -8.45 35.74
C LEU A 13 -17.76 -8.76 34.27
N ILE A 14 -19.04 -8.88 33.91
CA ILE A 14 -19.46 -9.09 32.52
C ILE A 14 -19.06 -7.89 31.65
N ALA A 15 -19.28 -6.65 32.11
CA ALA A 15 -18.86 -5.46 31.39
C ALA A 15 -17.33 -5.40 31.22
N ALA A 16 -16.56 -5.74 32.26
CA ALA A 16 -15.10 -5.79 32.18
C ALA A 16 -14.60 -6.87 31.21
N VAL A 17 -15.21 -8.05 31.21
CA VAL A 17 -14.91 -9.12 30.25
C VAL A 17 -15.25 -8.65 28.85
N VAL A 18 -16.45 -8.12 28.61
CA VAL A 18 -16.90 -7.58 27.31
C VAL A 18 -15.93 -6.50 26.80
N LEU A 19 -15.48 -5.58 27.65
CA LEU A 19 -14.48 -4.57 27.31
C LEU A 19 -13.10 -5.15 26.99
N PHE A 20 -12.74 -6.28 27.61
CA PHE A 20 -11.49 -6.99 27.33
C PHE A 20 -11.53 -7.74 25.99
N ILE A 21 -12.64 -8.43 25.68
CA ILE A 21 -12.83 -9.14 24.40
C ILE A 21 -13.14 -8.19 23.23
N SER A 22 -13.69 -7.00 23.48
CA SER A 22 -13.97 -6.01 22.43
C SER A 22 -12.78 -5.11 22.06
N ARG A 23 -11.62 -5.27 22.72
CA ARG A 23 -10.36 -4.66 22.25
C ARG A 23 -9.89 -5.38 20.99
N CYS A 24 -10.36 -4.93 19.83
CA CYS A 24 -9.74 -5.29 18.55
C CYS A 24 -8.40 -4.54 18.43
N PRO A 25 -7.25 -5.23 18.37
CA PRO A 25 -5.98 -4.55 18.16
C PRO A 25 -5.98 -3.89 16.78
N PRO A 26 -5.40 -2.69 16.63
CA PRO A 26 -5.29 -2.03 15.33
C PRO A 26 -4.49 -2.92 14.37
N VAL A 27 -5.00 -3.13 13.17
CA VAL A 27 -4.29 -3.86 12.11
C VAL A 27 -3.04 -3.06 11.72
N PRO A 28 -1.83 -3.64 11.74
CA PRO A 28 -0.63 -2.94 11.33
C PRO A 28 -0.69 -2.52 9.86
N ASN A 29 -0.25 -1.30 9.57
CA ASN A 29 -0.20 -0.82 8.20
C ASN A 29 0.91 -1.54 7.39
N THR A 30 0.54 -2.13 6.27
CA THR A 30 1.44 -2.77 5.30
C THR A 30 1.98 -1.73 4.31
N LEU A 31 3.26 -1.90 3.93
CA LEU A 31 3.89 -1.04 2.93
C LEU A 31 3.45 -1.45 1.52
N PRO A 32 3.32 -0.48 0.58
CA PRO A 32 3.03 -0.80 -0.80
C PRO A 32 4.20 -1.56 -1.43
N THR A 33 3.89 -2.46 -2.36
CA THR A 33 4.86 -3.23 -3.12
C THR A 33 4.85 -2.81 -4.59
N ILE A 34 6.00 -2.98 -5.24
CA ILE A 34 6.18 -2.74 -6.67
C ILE A 34 6.92 -3.93 -7.26
N THR A 35 6.35 -4.50 -8.32
CA THR A 35 6.97 -5.59 -9.09
C THR A 35 7.17 -5.14 -10.53
N LYS A 36 8.32 -5.46 -11.12
CA LYS A 36 8.58 -5.18 -12.53
C LYS A 36 7.80 -6.16 -13.40
N ALA A 37 6.89 -5.66 -14.22
CA ALA A 37 6.04 -6.49 -15.09
C ALA A 37 6.72 -6.77 -16.43
N SER A 38 7.27 -5.73 -17.08
CA SER A 38 8.03 -5.90 -18.31
C SER A 38 9.08 -4.79 -18.50
N SER A 39 10.11 -5.12 -19.26
CA SER A 39 11.06 -4.14 -19.80
C SER A 39 11.76 -4.72 -21.01
N PRO A 40 12.29 -3.87 -21.89
CA PRO A 40 13.27 -4.31 -22.86
C PRO A 40 14.50 -4.88 -22.16
N SER A 41 15.07 -5.89 -22.80
CA SER A 41 16.27 -6.61 -22.39
C SER A 41 17.20 -6.73 -23.59
N GLY A 42 18.48 -7.01 -23.33
CA GLY A 42 19.51 -7.07 -24.38
C GLY A 42 19.94 -5.70 -24.90
N ALA A 43 20.57 -5.67 -26.07
CA ALA A 43 21.00 -4.44 -26.72
C ALA A 43 19.78 -3.67 -27.23
N ILE A 44 19.59 -2.44 -26.73
CA ILE A 44 18.49 -1.56 -27.11
C ILE A 44 19.01 -0.56 -28.14
N SER A 45 18.64 -0.74 -29.41
CA SER A 45 18.96 0.18 -30.51
C SER A 45 17.88 1.24 -30.76
N GLN A 46 16.78 1.18 -29.98
CA GLN A 46 15.62 2.05 -30.16
C GLN A 46 15.79 3.35 -29.35
N ASN A 47 15.33 4.47 -29.92
CA ASN A 47 15.37 5.78 -29.25
C ASN A 47 14.37 5.92 -28.09
N SER A 48 13.59 4.87 -27.82
CA SER A 48 12.68 4.82 -26.68
C SER A 48 12.44 3.37 -26.27
N SER A 49 12.19 3.17 -24.99
CA SER A 49 11.92 1.86 -24.41
C SER A 49 10.84 1.96 -23.37
N THR A 50 9.90 1.02 -23.42
CA THR A 50 8.77 0.95 -22.49
C THR A 50 9.11 0.05 -21.32
N PHE A 51 8.97 0.56 -20.11
CA PHE A 51 9.00 -0.25 -18.89
C PHE A 51 7.61 -0.31 -18.29
N SER A 52 7.20 -1.49 -17.83
CA SER A 52 5.96 -1.74 -17.11
C SER A 52 6.22 -2.25 -15.70
N TRP A 53 5.49 -1.73 -14.72
CA TRP A 53 5.47 -2.24 -13.34
C TRP A 53 4.06 -2.48 -12.89
N ASN A 54 3.93 -3.27 -11.83
CA ASN A 54 2.72 -3.45 -11.07
C ASN A 54 2.88 -2.92 -9.64
N GLY A 55 1.92 -2.12 -9.17
CA GLY A 55 1.85 -1.65 -7.78
C GLY A 55 0.73 -2.33 -7.00
N SER A 56 0.96 -2.66 -5.73
CA SER A 56 -0.07 -3.22 -4.85
C SER A 56 0.05 -2.69 -3.41
N ASP A 57 -1.09 -2.36 -2.80
CA ASP A 57 -1.20 -1.91 -1.42
C ASP A 57 -2.42 -2.61 -0.78
N PRO A 58 -2.23 -3.75 -0.07
CA PRO A 58 -3.33 -4.62 0.36
C PRO A 58 -4.30 -3.98 1.36
N ASP A 59 -3.84 -2.96 2.07
CA ASP A 59 -4.54 -2.28 3.15
C ASP A 59 -4.59 -0.77 2.93
N GLY A 60 -4.53 -0.31 1.67
CA GLY A 60 -4.57 1.10 1.37
C GLY A 60 -4.59 1.44 -0.11
N THR A 61 -4.19 2.68 -0.40
CA THR A 61 -4.09 3.19 -1.76
C THR A 61 -2.76 3.87 -1.96
N ILE A 62 -2.12 3.58 -3.09
CA ILE A 62 -0.88 4.21 -3.49
C ILE A 62 -1.18 5.62 -3.98
N SER A 63 -0.75 6.61 -3.20
CA SER A 63 -1.01 8.02 -3.47
C SER A 63 -0.19 8.59 -4.62
N LYS A 64 0.98 8.00 -4.89
CA LYS A 64 1.97 8.57 -5.81
C LYS A 64 2.92 7.52 -6.34
N TYR A 65 3.20 7.63 -7.64
CA TYR A 65 4.24 6.90 -8.34
C TYR A 65 5.29 7.88 -8.88
N GLU A 66 6.55 7.51 -8.75
CA GLU A 66 7.68 8.25 -9.29
C GLU A 66 8.66 7.32 -9.97
N TYR A 67 9.28 7.81 -11.03
CA TYR A 67 10.35 7.12 -11.74
C TYR A 67 11.59 7.99 -11.84
N ARG A 68 12.73 7.34 -12.07
CA ARG A 68 13.96 8.01 -12.51
C ARG A 68 14.70 7.15 -13.52
N LYS A 69 15.45 7.81 -14.40
CA LYS A 69 16.33 7.22 -15.40
C LYS A 69 17.78 7.32 -14.90
N ASP A 70 18.55 6.24 -14.95
CA ASP A 70 20.01 6.21 -14.66
C ASP A 70 20.52 6.93 -13.39
N GLY A 71 19.65 7.13 -12.40
CA GLY A 71 20.01 7.86 -11.18
C GLY A 71 19.68 9.35 -11.19
N ASP A 72 19.04 9.86 -12.26
CA ASP A 72 18.46 11.21 -12.34
C ASP A 72 17.48 11.50 -11.19
N SER A 73 17.03 12.75 -11.12
CA SER A 73 15.97 13.16 -10.21
C SER A 73 14.67 12.37 -10.42
N TRP A 74 13.93 12.17 -9.33
CA TRP A 74 12.63 11.51 -9.39
C TRP A 74 11.59 12.42 -10.04
N VAL A 75 10.88 11.88 -11.01
CA VAL A 75 9.80 12.55 -11.73
C VAL A 75 8.47 11.91 -11.36
N ARG A 76 7.46 12.74 -11.07
CA ARG A 76 6.09 12.31 -10.81
C ARG A 76 5.46 11.78 -12.10
N MET A 77 4.79 10.63 -12.00
CA MET A 77 4.00 10.11 -13.12
C MET A 77 2.65 10.84 -13.25
N ALA A 78 2.27 11.16 -14.49
CA ALA A 78 1.08 11.94 -14.79
C ALA A 78 -0.24 11.17 -14.54
N ARG A 79 -0.23 9.83 -14.61
CA ARG A 79 -1.37 8.95 -14.25
C ARG A 79 -0.89 7.51 -14.04
N ALA A 80 -1.24 6.89 -12.92
CA ALA A 80 -1.32 5.44 -12.81
C ALA A 80 -2.70 5.04 -13.37
N GLN A 81 -2.75 4.20 -14.40
CA GLN A 81 -4.03 3.73 -14.91
C GLN A 81 -4.44 2.51 -14.10
N ALA A 82 -5.31 2.71 -13.12
CA ALA A 82 -5.78 1.66 -12.23
C ALA A 82 -6.77 0.76 -12.95
N ILE A 83 -6.37 -0.49 -13.20
CA ILE A 83 -7.29 -1.58 -13.50
C ILE A 83 -7.20 -2.52 -12.31
N HIS A 84 -8.19 -2.43 -11.41
CA HIS A 84 -8.45 -3.36 -10.30
C HIS A 84 -7.21 -3.95 -9.61
N GLY A 85 -6.54 -3.15 -8.78
CA GLY A 85 -5.50 -3.62 -7.85
C GLY A 85 -4.14 -3.97 -8.49
N VAL A 86 -3.99 -3.70 -9.78
CA VAL A 86 -2.77 -3.93 -10.56
C VAL A 86 -2.54 -2.69 -11.44
N ASP A 87 -1.86 -1.69 -10.91
CA ASP A 87 -1.53 -0.49 -11.69
C ASP A 87 -0.40 -0.84 -12.68
N THR A 88 -0.76 -1.04 -13.95
CA THR A 88 0.25 -1.20 -15.02
C THR A 88 0.84 0.17 -15.37
N LEU A 89 2.13 0.37 -15.06
CA LEU A 89 2.77 1.68 -15.16
C LEU A 89 3.77 1.75 -16.32
N LYS A 90 3.49 2.57 -17.33
CA LYS A 90 4.36 2.71 -18.51
C LYS A 90 5.34 3.88 -18.35
N ALA A 91 6.65 3.63 -18.45
CA ALA A 91 7.68 4.69 -18.57
C ALA A 91 8.45 4.54 -19.89
N CYS A 92 8.70 5.66 -20.58
CA CYS A 92 9.53 5.71 -21.79
C CYS A 92 10.94 6.23 -21.45
N THR A 93 11.99 5.39 -21.56
CA THR A 93 13.39 5.80 -21.33
C THR A 93 14.36 5.19 -22.35
N HIS A 94 15.60 5.67 -22.43
CA HIS A 94 16.68 5.10 -23.26
C HIS A 94 17.54 4.06 -22.49
N SER A 95 17.24 3.81 -21.21
CA SER A 95 18.20 3.21 -20.26
C SER A 95 17.52 2.75 -18.96
N LYS A 96 18.31 2.35 -17.94
CA LYS A 96 17.80 1.72 -16.71
C LYS A 96 16.82 2.66 -15.99
N ALA A 97 15.59 2.20 -15.81
CA ALA A 97 14.56 2.92 -15.06
C ALA A 97 14.33 2.28 -13.69
N ARG A 98 14.14 3.11 -12.67
CA ARG A 98 13.70 2.69 -11.33
C ARG A 98 12.36 3.34 -11.00
N LEU A 99 11.47 2.57 -10.38
CA LEU A 99 10.18 3.05 -9.89
C LEU A 99 10.17 3.04 -8.35
N ARG A 100 9.47 4.00 -7.74
CA ARG A 100 9.12 4.03 -6.33
C ARG A 100 7.68 4.50 -6.12
N THR A 101 7.13 4.20 -4.95
CA THR A 101 5.78 4.58 -4.54
C THR A 101 5.79 5.32 -3.21
N THR A 102 4.72 6.07 -2.97
CA THR A 102 4.41 6.65 -1.66
C THR A 102 2.97 6.31 -1.32
N LYS A 103 2.75 5.73 -0.13
CA LYS A 103 1.41 5.53 0.45
C LYS A 103 0.99 6.77 1.22
N VAL A 104 -0.27 7.17 1.11
CA VAL A 104 -0.89 8.08 2.08
C VAL A 104 -1.65 7.19 3.06
N LEU A 105 -1.31 7.30 4.35
CA LEU A 105 -2.03 6.62 5.41
C LEU A 105 -3.40 7.29 5.56
N THR A 106 -4.42 6.80 4.85
CA THR A 106 -5.81 7.13 5.20
C THR A 106 -6.10 6.44 6.52
N ARG A 107 -5.92 7.17 7.62
CA ARG A 107 -6.38 6.76 8.94
C ARG A 107 -7.90 6.63 8.85
N VAL A 108 -8.41 5.40 8.88
CA VAL A 108 -9.83 5.11 9.13
C VAL A 108 -10.05 5.02 10.63
#